data_AF-A0A7S2CNP2-F1
#
_entry.id   AF-A0A7S2CNP2-F1
#
_cell.length_a   1.000
_cell.length_b   1.000
_cell.length_c   1.000
_cell.angle_alpha   90.00
_cell.angle_beta   90.00
_cell.angle_gamma   90.00
#
_symmetry.space_group_name_H-M   'P 1'
#
loop_
_entity.id
_entity.type
_entity.pdbx_description
1 polymer ?
#
loop_
_entity_poly.entity_id
_entity_poly.type
_entity_poly.pdbx_seq_one_letter_code
_entity_poly.pdbx_strand_id
1 'polypeptide(L)'
;DAPETWTDQAYERVGSVQNGLINGEGVGQSAFLWHVRTLPRVKQAFAKIWGTSELLVSFDGANVFRPWHHGFRKTACGWWHVDQGAGKPGRHCVQGLVSLLPADGTTGGLTVVPRSHLRHEEVTQDQMNTVTDYCT
;
A
#
# COMPACT_ATOMS: atom_id res chain seq x y z
N ASP A 1 25.23 -6.03 -4.39
CA ASP A 1 23.91 -6.68 -4.33
C ASP A 1 24.06 -8.11 -3.83
N ALA A 2 23.09 -8.58 -3.04
CA ALA A 2 23.03 -9.90 -2.41
C ALA A 2 21.77 -10.65 -2.90
N PRO A 3 21.70 -11.07 -4.17
CA PRO A 3 20.49 -11.67 -4.77
C PRO A 3 19.99 -12.90 -3.99
N GLU A 4 20.88 -13.62 -3.31
CA GLU A 4 20.58 -14.75 -2.46
C GLU A 4 19.69 -14.42 -1.24
N THR A 5 19.56 -13.15 -0.87
CA THR A 5 18.71 -12.73 0.27
C THR A 5 17.24 -12.56 -0.11
N TRP A 6 16.87 -12.70 -1.39
CA TRP A 6 15.49 -12.54 -1.86
C TRP A 6 14.65 -13.81 -1.74
N THR A 7 15.01 -14.77 -0.89
CA THR A 7 14.24 -16.01 -0.67
C THR A 7 12.89 -15.71 -0.02
N ASP A 8 11.93 -16.63 -0.19
CA ASP A 8 10.60 -16.51 0.45
C ASP A 8 10.75 -16.39 1.97
N GLN A 9 11.57 -17.26 2.58
CA GLN A 9 11.86 -17.24 4.01
C GLN A 9 12.44 -15.91 4.49
N ALA A 10 13.35 -15.29 3.72
CA ALA A 10 13.92 -14.01 4.11
C ALA A 10 12.88 -12.88 4.03
N TYR A 11 12.02 -12.93 3.02
CA TYR A 11 10.97 -11.93 2.80
C TYR A 11 9.84 -12.05 3.82
N GLU A 12 9.44 -13.26 4.20
CA GLU A 12 8.42 -13.53 5.23
C GLU A 12 8.77 -12.95 6.60
N ARG A 13 10.07 -12.77 6.90
CA ARG A 13 10.50 -12.09 8.15
C ARG A 13 10.16 -10.61 8.15
N VAL A 14 10.19 -9.97 6.98
CA VAL A 14 10.03 -8.52 6.85
C VAL A 14 8.66 -8.11 6.30
N GLY A 15 7.88 -9.05 5.76
CA GLY A 15 6.60 -8.74 5.14
C GLY A 15 5.97 -9.91 4.38
N SER A 16 5.22 -9.60 3.33
CA SER A 16 4.43 -10.58 2.59
C SER A 16 5.07 -10.93 1.25
N VAL A 17 5.32 -12.22 1.04
CA VAL A 17 5.77 -12.80 -0.24
C VAL A 17 4.74 -12.68 -1.36
N GLN A 18 3.47 -12.44 -1.03
CA GLN A 18 2.38 -12.38 -2.00
C GLN A 18 2.21 -10.99 -2.58
N ASN A 19 2.07 -9.96 -1.75
CA ASN A 19 1.75 -8.59 -2.20
C ASN A 19 2.95 -7.62 -2.12
N GLY A 20 4.12 -8.10 -1.67
CA GLY A 20 5.36 -7.32 -1.63
C GLY A 20 5.38 -6.24 -0.54
N LEU A 21 4.35 -6.16 0.31
CA LEU A 21 4.34 -5.28 1.47
C LEU A 21 5.45 -5.67 2.43
N ILE A 22 6.15 -4.66 2.96
CA ILE A 22 7.14 -4.77 4.02
C ILE A 22 6.59 -3.98 5.20
N ASN A 23 6.23 -4.67 6.27
CA ASN A 23 5.65 -4.10 7.49
C ASN A 23 6.23 -4.73 8.77
N GLY A 24 7.20 -5.65 8.64
CA GLY A 24 7.95 -6.23 9.73
C GLY A 24 9.21 -5.45 10.09
N GLU A 25 9.94 -5.96 11.09
CA GLU A 25 11.27 -5.49 11.50
C GLU A 25 11.37 -3.95 11.74
N GLY A 26 10.28 -3.34 12.22
CA GLY A 26 10.27 -1.92 12.56
C GLY A 26 10.36 -0.96 11.37
N VAL A 27 10.12 -1.44 10.14
CA VAL A 27 10.23 -0.60 8.92
C VAL A 27 9.37 0.66 9.02
N GLY A 28 8.16 0.56 9.58
CA GLY A 28 7.23 1.67 9.79
C GLY A 28 7.79 2.80 10.65
N GLN A 29 8.66 2.45 11.59
CA GLN A 29 9.32 3.35 12.54
C GLN A 29 10.73 3.77 12.07
N SER A 30 11.20 3.25 10.93
CA SER A 30 12.52 3.55 10.41
C SER A 30 12.70 5.04 10.09
N ALA A 31 13.93 5.54 10.25
CA ALA A 31 14.30 6.90 9.86
C ALA A 31 14.00 7.17 8.37
N PHE A 32 14.10 6.14 7.53
CA PHE A 32 13.78 6.20 6.11
C PHE A 32 12.30 6.52 5.86
N LEU A 33 11.36 5.74 6.41
CA LEU A 33 9.95 6.04 6.20
C LEU A 33 9.50 7.31 6.93
N TRP A 34 10.13 7.65 8.06
CA TRP A 34 9.90 8.96 8.71
C TRP A 34 10.33 10.14 7.84
N HIS A 35 11.49 10.04 7.19
CA HIS A 35 11.97 11.04 6.25
C HIS A 35 10.98 11.23 5.09
N VAL A 36 10.53 10.13 4.45
CA VAL A 36 9.58 10.20 3.33
C VAL A 36 8.27 10.88 3.74
N ARG A 37 7.69 10.53 4.90
CA ARG A 37 6.44 11.12 5.40
C ARG A 37 6.56 12.62 5.72
N THR A 38 7.75 13.06 6.11
CA THR A 38 8.00 14.45 6.51
C THR A 38 8.40 15.36 5.34
N LEU A 39 8.57 14.82 4.13
CA LEU A 39 8.88 15.61 2.93
C LEU A 39 7.82 16.73 2.71
N PRO A 40 8.24 17.97 2.43
CA PRO A 40 7.31 19.10 2.31
C PRO A 40 6.16 18.88 1.33
N ARG A 41 6.43 18.28 0.16
CA ARG A 41 5.41 18.01 -0.87
C ARG A 41 4.42 16.93 -0.44
N VAL A 42 4.86 15.93 0.33
CA VAL A 42 3.99 14.90 0.89
C VAL A 42 3.06 15.53 1.93
N LYS A 43 3.62 16.28 2.89
CA LYS A 43 2.82 17.03 3.87
C LYS A 43 1.81 17.96 3.21
N GLN A 44 2.21 18.70 2.18
CA GLN A 44 1.35 19.61 1.44
C GLN A 44 0.17 18.89 0.75
N ALA A 45 0.41 17.72 0.16
CA ALA A 45 -0.64 16.94 -0.48
C ALA A 45 -1.72 16.53 0.53
N PHE A 46 -1.32 15.99 1.68
CA PHE A 46 -2.27 15.62 2.74
C PHE A 46 -2.92 16.83 3.40
N ALA A 47 -2.19 17.92 3.61
CA ALA A 47 -2.77 19.14 4.18
C ALA A 47 -3.88 19.71 3.30
N LYS A 48 -3.71 19.63 1.97
CA LYS A 48 -4.76 20.03 1.02
C LYS A 48 -6.00 19.13 1.10
N ILE A 49 -5.82 17.83 1.31
CA ILE A 49 -6.93 16.87 1.39
C ILE A 49 -7.75 17.07 2.68
N TRP A 50 -7.06 17.34 3.79
CA TRP A 50 -7.66 17.47 5.12
C TRP A 50 -8.02 18.91 5.52
N GLY A 51 -7.53 19.91 4.78
CA GLY A 51 -7.79 21.33 5.07
C GLY A 51 -7.02 21.88 6.29
N THR A 52 -5.96 21.19 6.73
CA THR A 52 -5.16 21.60 7.90
C THR A 52 -3.70 21.16 7.74
N SER A 53 -2.76 21.90 8.34
CA SER A 53 -1.34 21.51 8.45
C SER A 53 -1.04 20.61 9.66
N GLU A 54 -1.96 20.57 10.62
CA GLU A 54 -1.86 19.77 11.84
C GLU A 54 -2.30 18.33 11.52
N LEU A 55 -1.36 17.53 11.02
CA LEU A 55 -1.61 16.18 10.50
C LEU A 55 -1.01 15.12 11.41
N LEU A 56 -1.75 14.01 11.56
CA LEU A 56 -1.25 12.74 12.06
C LEU A 56 -1.02 11.78 10.88
N VAL A 57 -0.10 10.84 11.05
CA VAL A 57 0.23 9.83 10.04
C VAL A 57 0.36 8.46 10.68
N SER A 58 -0.03 7.42 9.95
CA SER A 58 0.16 6.02 10.32
C SER A 58 1.62 5.58 10.20
N PHE A 59 1.96 4.50 10.91
CA PHE A 59 3.24 3.80 10.80
C PHE A 59 3.15 2.65 9.79
N ASP A 60 2.61 2.92 8.60
CA ASP A 60 2.47 1.92 7.53
C ASP A 60 3.84 1.41 7.05
N GLY A 61 3.82 0.54 6.04
CA GLY A 61 5.00 -0.13 5.52
C GLY A 61 5.66 0.54 4.31
N ALA A 62 6.53 -0.25 3.70
CA ALA A 62 7.05 -0.03 2.35
C ALA A 62 6.48 -1.12 1.42
N ASN A 63 6.68 -0.95 0.12
CA ASN A 63 6.39 -1.98 -0.87
C ASN A 63 7.61 -2.16 -1.76
N VAL A 64 7.96 -3.42 -2.05
CA VAL A 64 9.09 -3.76 -2.92
C VAL A 64 8.67 -4.87 -3.87
N PHE A 65 9.02 -4.71 -5.15
CA PHE A 65 8.91 -5.78 -6.14
C PHE A 65 10.15 -6.64 -6.10
N ARG A 66 9.95 -7.96 -5.96
CA ARG A 66 11.05 -8.92 -6.00
C ARG A 66 11.69 -8.95 -7.39
N PRO A 67 12.99 -9.24 -7.49
CA PRO A 67 13.73 -9.28 -8.76
C PRO A 67 13.33 -10.51 -9.60
N TRP A 68 12.11 -10.49 -10.15
CA TRP A 68 11.52 -11.64 -10.84
C TRP A 68 12.30 -12.07 -12.09
N HIS A 69 13.05 -11.16 -12.71
CA HIS A 69 13.95 -11.44 -13.83
C HIS A 69 15.17 -12.30 -13.42
N HIS A 70 15.44 -12.43 -12.12
CA HIS A 70 16.44 -13.34 -11.54
C HIS A 70 15.82 -14.66 -11.05
N GLY A 71 14.60 -15.01 -11.47
CA GLY A 71 13.96 -16.29 -11.13
C GLY A 71 13.15 -16.27 -9.83
N PHE A 72 13.02 -15.12 -9.17
CA PHE A 72 12.15 -14.96 -8.00
C PHE A 72 10.67 -14.81 -8.40
N ARG A 73 9.76 -15.16 -7.49
CA ARG A 73 8.33 -15.04 -7.72
C ARG A 73 7.93 -13.58 -7.94
N LYS A 74 7.06 -13.33 -8.93
CA LYS A 74 6.40 -12.02 -9.13
C LYS A 74 5.41 -11.74 -8.00
N THR A 75 5.32 -10.49 -7.57
CA THR A 75 4.25 -10.02 -6.70
C THR A 75 2.89 -10.30 -7.34
N ALA A 76 1.96 -10.83 -6.56
CA ALA A 76 0.60 -11.10 -7.00
C ALA A 76 -0.15 -9.79 -7.31
N CYS A 77 -0.97 -9.82 -8.36
CA CYS A 77 -1.95 -8.78 -8.68
C CYS A 77 -3.37 -9.27 -8.28
N GLY A 78 -4.40 -8.46 -8.53
CA GLY A 78 -5.80 -8.86 -8.30
C GLY A 78 -6.34 -8.59 -6.90
N TRP A 79 -5.47 -8.21 -5.95
CA TRP A 79 -5.89 -7.87 -4.58
C TRP A 79 -6.58 -6.50 -4.49
N TRP A 80 -7.83 -6.44 -4.95
CA TRP A 80 -8.71 -5.29 -4.79
C TRP A 80 -9.15 -5.16 -3.34
N HIS A 81 -8.97 -3.99 -2.75
CA HIS A 81 -9.35 -3.72 -1.37
C HIS A 81 -9.66 -2.25 -1.17
N VAL A 82 -10.19 -1.94 0.01
CA VAL A 82 -10.29 -0.58 0.54
C VAL A 82 -9.49 -0.51 1.84
N ASP A 83 -8.69 0.54 2.03
CA ASP A 83 -7.89 0.69 3.26
C ASP A 83 -8.75 1.10 4.46
N GLN A 84 -9.84 1.83 4.20
CA GLN A 84 -10.79 2.22 5.23
C GLN A 84 -11.76 1.08 5.52
N GLY A 85 -11.79 0.60 6.77
CA GLY A 85 -12.70 -0.46 7.19
C GLY A 85 -14.18 -0.07 7.09
N ALA A 86 -15.05 -1.07 6.91
CA ALA A 86 -16.50 -0.93 6.71
C ALA A 86 -17.21 -0.12 7.81
N GLY A 87 -16.79 -0.26 9.07
CA GLY A 87 -17.40 0.44 10.21
C GLY A 87 -17.05 1.93 10.35
N LYS A 88 -16.39 2.54 9.36
CA LYS A 88 -15.94 3.95 9.40
C LYS A 88 -16.66 4.76 8.32
N PRO A 89 -17.89 5.23 8.56
CA PRO A 89 -18.66 5.98 7.55
C PRO A 89 -18.06 7.37 7.30
N GLY A 90 -18.03 7.80 6.04
CA GLY A 90 -17.43 9.08 5.66
C GLY A 90 -15.91 8.99 5.43
N ARG A 91 -15.17 10.09 5.58
CA ARG A 91 -13.72 10.13 5.31
C ARG A 91 -12.92 10.05 6.60
N HIS A 92 -12.33 8.89 6.87
CA HIS A 92 -11.48 8.63 8.03
C HIS A 92 -10.03 8.31 7.65
N CYS A 93 -9.81 7.72 6.47
CA CYS A 93 -8.49 7.32 6.01
C CYS A 93 -8.28 7.78 4.58
N VAL A 94 -7.06 8.23 4.29
CA VAL A 94 -6.56 8.46 2.93
C VAL A 94 -5.17 7.88 2.89
N GLN A 95 -4.97 6.86 2.05
CA GLN A 95 -3.67 6.25 1.82
C GLN A 95 -2.95 6.95 0.67
N GLY A 96 -1.65 7.16 0.83
CA GLY A 96 -0.77 7.69 -0.22
C GLY A 96 0.30 6.67 -0.60
N LEU A 97 0.69 6.67 -1.87
CA LEU A 97 1.83 5.89 -2.37
C LEU A 97 2.88 6.86 -2.93
N VAL A 98 4.12 6.75 -2.46
CA VAL A 98 5.26 7.54 -2.96
C VAL A 98 6.19 6.60 -3.72
N SER A 99 6.23 6.74 -5.05
CA SER A 99 7.18 5.99 -5.88
C SER A 99 8.58 6.58 -5.71
N LEU A 100 9.52 5.74 -5.29
CA LEU A 100 10.93 6.12 -5.09
C LEU A 100 11.81 5.83 -6.31
N LEU A 101 11.28 5.05 -7.25
CA LEU A 101 11.90 4.76 -8.53
C LEU A 101 10.93 5.17 -9.65
N PRO A 102 11.45 5.45 -10.86
CA PRO A 102 10.61 5.61 -12.03
C PRO A 102 9.69 4.41 -12.22
N ALA A 103 8.41 4.66 -12.49
CA ALA A 103 7.41 3.65 -12.76
C ALA A 103 6.56 4.06 -13.95
N ASP A 104 6.20 3.07 -14.76
CA ASP A 104 5.30 3.20 -15.90
C ASP A 104 4.21 2.13 -15.87
N GLY A 105 3.36 2.09 -16.90
CA GLY A 105 2.27 1.11 -17.01
C GLY A 105 2.73 -0.36 -17.07
N THR A 106 4.02 -0.64 -17.22
CA THR A 106 4.60 -1.98 -17.27
C THR A 106 5.32 -2.38 -15.97
N THR A 107 5.63 -1.40 -15.12
CA THR A 107 6.34 -1.62 -13.86
C THR A 107 5.46 -2.26 -12.78
N GLY A 108 4.14 -2.05 -12.87
CA GLY A 108 3.18 -2.34 -11.81
C GLY A 108 3.05 -1.15 -10.84
N GLY A 109 2.23 -1.31 -9.80
CA GLY A 109 2.02 -0.27 -8.78
C GLY A 109 0.57 -0.20 -8.31
N LEU A 110 0.04 1.01 -8.23
CA LEU A 110 -1.31 1.29 -7.75
C LEU A 110 -2.28 1.49 -8.92
N THR A 111 -3.37 0.72 -8.91
CA THR A 111 -4.54 0.95 -9.77
C THR A 111 -5.71 1.38 -8.90
N VAL A 112 -6.39 2.46 -9.28
CA VAL A 112 -7.57 2.97 -8.57
C VAL A 112 -8.79 2.95 -9.48
N VAL A 113 -9.94 2.59 -8.93
CA VAL A 113 -11.23 2.73 -9.62
C VAL A 113 -11.74 4.16 -9.39
N PRO A 114 -11.87 4.99 -10.43
CA PRO A 114 -12.27 6.38 -10.25
C PRO A 114 -13.62 6.50 -9.52
N ARG A 115 -13.66 7.38 -8.51
CA ARG A 115 -14.86 7.69 -7.69
C ARG A 115 -15.41 6.53 -6.84
N SER A 116 -14.72 5.39 -6.74
CA SER A 116 -15.19 4.26 -5.91
C SER A 116 -15.39 4.62 -4.44
N HIS A 117 -14.63 5.58 -3.91
CA HIS A 117 -14.78 6.11 -2.54
C HIS A 117 -16.17 6.72 -2.25
N LEU A 118 -16.94 7.12 -3.28
CA LEU A 118 -18.32 7.59 -3.10
C LEU A 118 -19.32 6.44 -2.86
N ARG A 119 -18.87 5.19 -3.04
CA ARG A 119 -19.64 3.95 -2.88
C ARG A 119 -19.02 3.06 -1.80
N HIS A 120 -18.28 3.64 -0.84
CA HIS A 120 -17.55 2.88 0.18
C HIS A 120 -18.45 1.93 0.97
N GLU A 121 -19.65 2.38 1.37
CA GLU A 121 -20.62 1.54 2.08
C GLU A 121 -21.06 0.33 1.26
N GLU A 122 -21.39 0.52 -0.01
CA GLU A 122 -21.78 -0.57 -0.91
C GLU A 122 -20.63 -1.53 -1.18
N VAL A 123 -19.45 -1.01 -1.54
CA VAL A 123 -18.26 -1.83 -1.83
C VAL A 123 -17.87 -2.68 -0.61
N THR A 124 -17.96 -2.12 0.59
CA THR A 124 -17.64 -2.87 1.81
C THR A 124 -18.72 -3.88 2.20
N GLN A 125 -19.99 -3.62 1.90
CA GLN A 125 -21.05 -4.63 2.02
C GLN A 125 -20.85 -5.79 1.04
N ASP A 126 -20.50 -5.49 -0.21
CA ASP A 126 -20.23 -6.50 -1.24
C ASP A 126 -19.00 -7.35 -0.90
N GLN A 127 -17.95 -6.76 -0.31
CA GLN A 127 -16.79 -7.52 0.19
C GLN A 127 -17.14 -8.52 1.30
N MET A 128 -18.21 -8.26 2.06
CA MET A 128 -18.69 -9.20 3.07
C MET A 128 -19.56 -10.32 2.48
N ASN A 129 -19.86 -10.27 1.17
CA ASN A 129 -20.64 -11.29 0.49
C ASN A 129 -19.81 -12.57 0.31
N THR A 130 -20.23 -13.64 0.98
CA THR A 130 -19.56 -14.95 0.91
C THR A 130 -19.91 -15.76 -0.35
N VAL A 131 -20.82 -15.26 -1.19
CA VAL A 131 -21.35 -15.98 -2.36
C VAL A 131 -20.62 -15.59 -3.65
N THR A 132 -20.03 -14.40 -3.71
CA THR A 132 -19.32 -13.94 -4.91
C THR A 132 -17.99 -13.31 -4.52
N ASP A 133 -16.90 -13.97 -4.91
CA ASP A 133 -15.54 -13.46 -4.73
C ASP A 133 -15.19 -12.50 -5.87
N TYR A 134 -15.27 -11.20 -5.59
CA TYR A 134 -14.87 -10.14 -6.51
C TYR A 134 -13.36 -9.81 -6.41
N CYS A 135 -12.64 -10.44 -5.48
CA CYS A 135 -11.24 -10.19 -5.15
C CYS A 135 -10.41 -11.47 -5.34
N THR A 136 -10.38 -11.97 -6.57
CA THR A 136 -9.50 -13.11 -6.95
C THR A 136 -8.04 -12.69 -7.12
#